data_AF-A0A1Z9U2U3-F1
#
_entry.id   AF-A0A1Z9U2U3-F1
#
_cell.length_a   1.000
_cell.length_b   1.000
_cell.length_c   1.000
_cell.angle_alpha   90.00
_cell.angle_beta   90.00
_cell.angle_gamma   90.00
#
_symmetry.space_group_name_H-M   'P 1'
#
loop_
_entity.id
_entity.type
_entity.pdbx_description
1 polymer ?
#
loop_
_entity_poly.entity_id
_entity_poly.type
_entity_poly.pdbx_seq_one_letter_code
_entity_poly.pdbx_strand_id
1 'polypeptide(L)' 'MLGVEVKDNESVERAINRFKKMVTRSRILNEFKDRQQFTKPSIERREAMKKAVREQRRRQRENF' A
#
# COMPACT_ATOMS: atom_id res chain seq x y z
N MET A 1 6.51 16.15 3.68
CA MET A 1 5.17 16.36 4.28
C MET A 1 4.15 16.14 3.17
N LEU A 2 3.23 15.18 3.33
CA LEU A 2 2.15 15.00 2.35
C LEU A 2 1.04 16.00 2.68
N GLY A 3 0.73 16.86 1.72
CA GLY A 3 -0.33 17.85 1.83
C GLY A 3 -1.00 18.00 0.47
N VAL A 4 -2.29 18.31 0.47
CA VAL A 4 -3.03 18.67 -0.73
C VAL A 4 -3.47 20.11 -0.54
N GLU A 5 -3.04 20.99 -1.46
CA GLU A 5 -3.57 22.35 -1.53
C GLU A 5 -4.99 22.31 -2.08
N VAL A 6 -5.90 22.99 -1.39
CA VAL A 6 -7.30 23.15 -1.80
C VAL A 6 -7.37 24.39 -2.68
N LYS A 7 -7.87 24.25 -3.91
CA LYS A 7 -8.11 25.39 -4.82
C LYS A 7 -9.51 25.96 -4.57
N ASP A 8 -9.69 27.25 -4.86
CA ASP A 8 -10.92 28.00 -4.54
C ASP A 8 -12.21 27.45 -5.16
N ASN A 9 -12.12 26.69 -6.26
CA ASN A 9 -13.27 26.07 -6.94
C ASN A 9 -13.44 24.57 -6.66
N GLU A 10 -12.87 24.06 -5.57
CA GLU A 10 -12.98 22.64 -5.22
C GLU A 10 -13.84 22.38 -3.99
N SER A 11 -14.73 21.39 -4.09
CA SER A 11 -15.41 20.83 -2.92
C SER A 11 -14.39 20.18 -1.97
N VAL A 12 -14.49 20.51 -0.68
CA VAL A 12 -13.66 19.97 0.41
C VAL A 12 -13.59 18.45 0.38
N GLU A 13 -14.69 17.78 0.00
CA GLU A 13 -14.76 16.32 -0.08
C GLU A 13 -13.82 15.74 -1.17
N ARG A 14 -13.68 16.43 -2.31
CA ARG A 14 -12.75 16.02 -3.37
C ARG A 14 -11.30 16.15 -2.91
N ALA A 15 -10.98 17.22 -2.17
CA ALA A 15 -9.65 17.40 -1.60
C ALA A 15 -9.30 16.28 -0.60
N ILE A 16 -10.24 15.91 0.28
CA ILE A 16 -10.09 14.78 1.22
C ILE A 16 -9.86 13.47 0.46
N ASN A 17 -10.61 13.21 -0.60
CA ASN A 17 -10.48 11.98 -1.37
C ASN A 17 -9.13 11.89 -2.10
N ARG A 18 -8.61 13.01 -2.62
CA ARG A 18 -7.25 13.05 -3.18
C ARG A 18 -6.19 12.82 -2.13
N PHE A 19 -6.32 13.43 -0.95
CA PHE A 19 -5.40 13.23 0.15
C PHE A 19 -5.37 11.76 0.57
N LYS A 20 -6.53 11.12 0.75
CA LYS A 20 -6.64 9.67 1.02
C LYS A 20 -5.94 8.83 -0.05
N LYS A 21 -6.17 9.12 -1.34
CA LYS A 21 -5.48 8.43 -2.44
C LYS A 21 -3.95 8.61 -2.39
N MET A 22 -3.50 9.82 -2.06
CA MET A 22 -2.08 10.16 -1.94
C MET A 22 -1.42 9.41 -0.78
N VAL A 23 -2.06 9.34 0.38
CA VAL A 23 -1.61 8.57 1.55
C VAL A 23 -1.52 7.08 1.23
N THR A 24 -2.56 6.51 0.60
CA THR A 24 -2.56 5.10 0.19
C THR A 24 -1.44 4.80 -0.83
N ARG A 25 -1.20 5.71 -1.78
CA ARG A 25 -0.11 5.58 -2.77
C ARG A 25 1.26 5.63 -2.10
N SER A 26 1.43 6.53 -1.14
CA SER A 26 2.70 6.72 -0.43
C SER A 26 3.04 5.57 0.52
N ARG A 27 2.10 4.67 0.84
CA ARG A 27 2.30 3.50 1.72
C ARG A 27 2.87 3.79 3.11
N ILE A 28 2.89 5.05 3.56
CA ILE A 28 3.47 5.44 4.85
C ILE A 28 2.85 4.67 6.03
N LEU A 29 1.54 4.45 6.00
CA LEU A 29 0.87 3.68 7.06
C LEU A 29 1.30 2.21 7.08
N ASN A 30 1.62 1.63 5.93
CA ASN A 30 2.12 0.25 5.85
C ASN A 30 3.56 0.19 6.34
N GLU A 31 4.42 1.10 5.88
CA GLU A 31 5.81 1.16 6.32
C GLU A 31 5.93 1.41 7.83
N PHE A 32 5.07 2.27 8.37
CA PHE A 32 4.99 2.49 9.82
C PHE A 32 4.65 1.20 10.56
N LYS A 33 3.66 0.43 10.09
CA LYS A 33 3.29 -0.87 10.68
C LYS A 33 4.41 -1.90 10.56
N ASP A 34 5.07 -1.98 9.41
CA ASP A 34 6.16 -2.94 9.19
C ASP A 34 7.36 -2.62 10.10
N ARG A 35 7.64 -1.34 10.35
CA ARG A 35 8.74 -0.88 11.21
C ARG A 35 8.42 -0.88 12.71
N GLN A 36 7.16 -1.05 13.11
CA GLN A 36 6.79 -1.09 14.53
C GLN A 36 7.44 -2.26 15.29
N GLN A 37 7.81 -3.33 14.59
CA GLN A 37 8.44 -4.50 15.18
C GLN A 37 9.62 -4.98 14.35
N PHE A 38 10.63 -5.56 15.00
CA PHE A 38 11.75 -6.20 14.30
C PHE A 38 11.30 -7.53 13.70
N THR A 39 11.35 -7.63 12.37
CA THR A 39 11.12 -8.88 11.65
C THR A 39 12.46 -9.47 11.24
N LYS A 40 12.72 -10.73 11.63
CA LYS A 40 13.96 -11.41 11.24
C LYS A 40 14.02 -11.56 9.70
N PRO A 41 15.18 -11.38 9.05
CA PRO A 41 15.30 -11.51 7.59
C PRO A 41 14.87 -12.88 7.03
N SER A 42 14.96 -13.94 7.84
CA SER A 42 14.45 -15.26 7.45
C SER A 42 12.93 -15.32 7.35
N ILE A 43 12.21 -14.57 8.20
CA ILE A 43 10.74 -14.54 8.21
C ILE A 43 10.25 -13.73 7.01
N GLU A 44 10.88 -12.57 6.74
CA GLU A 44 10.57 -11.74 5.58
C GLU A 44 10.72 -12.51 4.26
N ARG A 45 11.85 -13.21 4.08
CA ARG A 45 12.10 -14.04 2.89
C ARG A 45 11.05 -15.14 2.73
N ARG A 46 10.63 -15.76 3.84
CA ARG A 46 9.61 -16.82 3.84
C ARG A 46 8.24 -16.30 3.42
N GLU A 47 7.81 -15.15 3.95
CA GLU A 47 6.53 -14.54 3.59
C GLU A 47 6.53 -14.03 2.14
N ALA A 48 7.65 -13.49 1.65
CA ALA A 48 7.81 -13.11 0.25
C ALA A 48 7.65 -14.31 -0.70
N MET A 49 8.28 -15.46 -0.39
CA MET A 49 8.14 -16.69 -1.17
C MET A 49 6.70 -17.20 -1.18
N LYS A 50 6.03 -17.26 -0.02
CA LYS A 50 4.62 -17.66 0.07
C LYS A 50 3.74 -16.75 -0.78
N LYS A 51 3.97 -15.43 -0.74
CA LYS A 51 3.23 -14.46 -1.56
C LYS A 51 3.42 -14.72 -3.06
N ALA A 52 4.65 -14.93 -3.51
CA ALA A 52 4.95 -15.24 -4.91
C ALA A 52 4.22 -16.51 -5.39
N VAL A 53 4.23 -17.58 -4.60
CA VAL A 53 3.50 -18.82 -4.92
C VAL A 53 1.99 -18.57 -5.02
N ARG A 54 1.40 -17.80 -4.11
CA ARG A 54 -0.04 -17.44 -4.17
C ARG A 54 -0.36 -16.65 -5.45
N GLU A 55 0.47 -15.69 -5.82
CA GLU A 55 0.29 -14.90 -7.04
C GLU A 55 0.43 -15.75 -8.30
N GLN A 56 1.41 -16.64 -8.36
CA GLN A 56 1.60 -17.58 -9.46
C GLN A 56 0.37 -18.48 -9.65
N ARG A 57 -0.14 -19.06 -8.55
CA ARG A 57 -1.36 -19.87 -8.58
C ARG A 57 -2.57 -19.09 -9.06
N ARG A 58 -2.70 -17.81 -8.67
CA ARG A 58 -3.81 -16.96 -9.15
C ARG A 58 -3.72 -16.72 -10.66
N ARG A 59 -2.54 -16.38 -11.19
CA ARG A 59 -2.31 -16.17 -12.63
C ARG A 59 -2.60 -17.43 -13.46
N GLN A 60 -2.19 -18.60 -12.96
CA GLN A 60 -2.48 -19.87 -13.63
C GLN A 60 -3.98 -20.18 -13.71
N ARG A 61 -4.77 -19.77 -12.70
CA ARG A 61 -6.23 -19.89 -12.72
C ARG A 61 -6.90 -18.90 -13.66
N GLU A 62 -6.36 -17.70 -13.80
CA GLU A 62 -6.89 -16.66 -14.71
C GLU A 62 -6.60 -16.97 -16.19
N ASN A 63 -5.54 -17.74 -16.47
CA ASN A 63 -5.14 -18.14 -17.82
C ASN A 63 -5.88 -19.37 -18.37
N PHE A 64 -6.79 -19.96 -17.60
CA PHE A 64 -7.58 -21.14 -17.95
C PHE A 64 -9.06 -20.78 -17.97
#